data_AF-A0A832CFA3-F1
#
_entry.id   AF-A0A832CFA3-F1
#
_cell.length_a   1.000
_cell.length_b   1.000
_cell.length_c   1.000
_cell.angle_alpha   90.00
_cell.angle_beta   90.00
_cell.angle_gamma   90.00
#
_symmetry.space_group_name_H-M   'P 1'
#
loop_
_entity.id
_entity.type
_entity.pdbx_description
1 polymer ?
#
loop_
_entity_poly.entity_id
_entity_poly.type
_entity_poly.pdbx_seq_one_letter_code
_entity_poly.pdbx_strand_id
1 'polypeptide(L)'
;MKRIESKNQRFLVLVEQLLAKDTITASELAQALVQKLKLTQNTSKAYSSQLLTDLAEKGVMEKRGRSYSLSPRGWAALFNFISRTPFAEKYYDLFIDRLSRSVPAASAFKEPLRILRRVYARVVGEPEKLPPEERDLLNLFRLILRLSPPREVASWEDALSAAMPDIGVLRDRNIFYSMLRDELKQADELTRSAMKDLLGRLADSLHAEARGLEREVDRRRSIASELAELAKAL
;
A
#
# COMPACT_ATOMS: atom_id res chain seq x y z
N MET A 1 9.22 10.14 24.44
CA MET A 1 7.99 10.39 23.64
C MET A 1 8.15 11.49 22.59
N LYS A 2 8.44 12.77 22.94
CA LYS A 2 8.51 13.91 21.97
C LYS A 2 9.35 13.69 20.69
N ARG A 3 10.41 12.88 20.76
CA ARG A 3 11.28 12.59 19.59
C ARG A 3 10.61 11.67 18.56
N ILE A 4 9.81 10.69 18.98
CA ILE A 4 9.12 9.76 18.08
C ILE A 4 7.97 10.49 17.39
N GLU A 5 7.19 11.23 18.15
CA GLU A 5 6.12 12.09 17.66
C GLU A 5 6.62 13.08 16.57
N SER A 6 7.72 13.79 16.82
CA SER A 6 8.29 14.70 15.81
C SER A 6 8.74 13.98 14.53
N LYS A 7 9.30 12.77 14.62
CA LYS A 7 9.65 11.97 13.44
C LYS A 7 8.40 11.56 12.66
N ASN A 8 7.35 11.15 13.37
CA ASN A 8 6.10 10.71 12.78
C ASN A 8 5.40 11.84 12.04
N GLN A 9 5.35 13.03 12.64
CA GLN A 9 4.84 14.24 11.97
C GLN A 9 5.59 14.53 10.66
N ARG A 10 6.93 14.45 10.65
CA ARG A 10 7.73 14.67 9.42
C ARG A 10 7.43 13.62 8.35
N PHE A 11 7.29 12.36 8.73
CA PHE A 11 6.96 11.29 7.80
C PHE A 11 5.54 11.45 7.23
N LEU A 12 4.58 11.85 8.06
CA LEU A 12 3.21 12.12 7.62
C LEU A 12 3.14 13.30 6.63
N VAL A 13 3.96 14.34 6.81
CA VAL A 13 4.10 15.42 5.83
C VAL A 13 4.62 14.88 4.49
N LEU A 14 5.58 13.95 4.49
CA LEU A 14 6.01 13.28 3.26
C LEU A 14 4.84 12.54 2.60
N VAL A 15 4.12 11.69 3.36
CA VAL A 15 2.96 10.94 2.84
C VAL A 15 1.96 11.89 2.18
N GLU A 16 1.64 13.00 2.83
CA GLU A 16 0.76 14.03 2.26
C GLU A 16 1.29 14.61 0.94
N GLN A 17 2.58 14.94 0.86
CA GLN A 17 3.16 15.46 -0.37
C GLN A 17 3.14 14.43 -1.51
N LEU A 18 3.40 13.16 -1.20
CA LEU A 18 3.36 12.06 -2.17
C LEU A 18 1.95 11.83 -2.74
N LEU A 19 0.92 12.03 -1.91
CA LEU A 19 -0.48 11.90 -2.33
C LEU A 19 -1.03 13.14 -3.01
N ALA A 20 -0.47 14.32 -2.72
CA ALA A 20 -0.92 15.57 -3.33
C ALA A 20 -0.35 15.77 -4.74
N LYS A 21 0.89 15.33 -4.98
CA LYS A 21 1.68 15.71 -6.16
C LYS A 21 2.16 14.52 -7.00
N ASP A 22 2.39 14.78 -8.28
CA ASP A 22 2.89 13.77 -9.22
C ASP A 22 4.37 13.51 -9.05
N THR A 23 5.12 14.60 -8.85
CA THR A 23 6.52 14.58 -8.50
C THR A 23 6.75 15.50 -7.32
N ILE A 24 7.79 15.19 -6.54
CA ILE A 24 8.24 16.03 -5.43
C ILE A 24 9.74 16.26 -5.52
N THR A 25 10.17 17.47 -5.16
CA THR A 25 11.58 17.80 -5.00
C THR A 25 11.95 17.91 -3.51
N ALA A 26 13.24 17.79 -3.20
CA ALA A 26 13.71 17.98 -1.83
C ALA A 26 13.39 19.39 -1.29
N SER A 27 13.41 20.41 -2.14
CA SER A 27 13.06 21.79 -1.78
C SER A 27 11.59 21.94 -1.40
N GLU A 28 10.68 21.33 -2.16
CA GLU A 28 9.24 21.38 -1.87
C GLU A 28 8.90 20.65 -0.57
N LEU A 29 9.49 19.47 -0.34
CA LEU A 29 9.30 18.75 0.91
C LEU A 29 9.86 19.57 2.09
N ALA A 30 11.03 20.20 1.93
CA ALA A 30 11.60 21.05 2.94
C ALA A 30 10.69 22.24 3.26
N GLN A 31 10.11 22.88 2.24
CA GLN A 31 9.15 23.96 2.42
C GLN A 31 7.89 23.51 3.17
N ALA A 32 7.33 22.35 2.82
CA ALA A 32 6.17 21.79 3.51
C ALA A 32 6.47 21.50 4.99
N LEU A 33 7.67 20.99 5.30
CA LEU A 33 8.11 20.76 6.67
C LEU A 33 8.28 22.05 7.48
N VAL A 34 8.85 23.09 6.87
CA VAL A 34 8.94 24.43 7.50
C VAL A 34 7.54 24.97 7.79
N GLN A 35 6.62 24.91 6.82
CA GLN A 35 5.28 25.47 6.96
C GLN A 35 4.43 24.72 7.99
N LYS A 36 4.43 23.38 7.96
CA LYS A 36 3.54 22.56 8.79
C LYS A 36 4.08 22.33 10.19
N LEU A 37 5.41 22.19 10.34
CA LEU A 37 6.04 21.79 11.59
C LEU A 37 6.94 22.87 12.19
N LYS A 38 7.03 24.06 11.56
CA LYS A 38 7.85 25.19 11.99
C LYS A 38 9.32 24.82 12.23
N LEU A 39 9.83 23.84 11.48
CA LEU A 39 11.23 23.42 11.54
C LEU A 39 12.14 24.48 10.91
N THR A 40 13.41 24.51 11.33
CA THR A 40 14.40 25.38 10.68
C THR A 40 14.63 24.96 9.22
N GLN A 41 15.01 25.91 8.37
CA GLN A 41 15.26 25.62 6.95
C GLN A 41 16.36 24.56 6.77
N ASN A 42 17.45 24.64 7.53
CA ASN A 42 18.57 23.70 7.42
C ASN A 42 18.17 22.29 7.81
N THR A 43 17.45 22.13 8.92
CA THR A 43 16.94 20.80 9.34
C THR A 43 15.97 20.22 8.32
N SER A 44 15.08 21.05 7.76
CA SER A 44 14.10 20.61 6.77
C SER A 44 14.76 20.18 5.45
N LYS A 45 15.77 20.93 4.97
CA LYS A 45 16.54 20.60 3.77
C LYS A 45 17.32 19.29 3.95
N ALA A 46 18.07 19.15 5.04
CA ALA A 46 18.85 17.95 5.31
C ALA A 46 17.96 16.70 5.41
N TYR A 47 16.86 16.79 6.16
CA TYR A 47 15.91 15.70 6.31
C TYR A 47 15.26 15.31 4.98
N SER A 48 14.82 16.29 4.18
CA SER A 48 14.14 16.04 2.91
C SER A 48 15.06 15.35 1.90
N SER A 49 16.29 15.86 1.73
CA SER A 49 17.27 15.28 0.82
C SER A 49 17.64 13.85 1.21
N GLN A 50 17.87 13.60 2.51
CA GLN A 50 18.21 12.27 2.98
C GLN A 50 17.03 11.29 2.81
N LEU A 51 15.83 11.68 3.24
CA LEU A 51 14.67 10.80 3.17
C LEU A 51 14.30 10.41 1.74
N LEU A 52 14.29 11.36 0.80
CA LEU A 52 13.97 11.06 -0.60
C LEU A 52 15.03 10.18 -1.26
N THR A 53 16.30 10.36 -0.91
CA THR A 53 17.40 9.52 -1.40
C THR A 53 17.29 8.11 -0.84
N ASP A 54 17.10 7.96 0.48
CA ASP A 54 16.87 6.66 1.14
C ASP A 54 15.71 5.88 0.52
N LEU A 55 14.62 6.57 0.15
CA LEU A 55 13.45 5.95 -0.47
C LEU A 55 13.68 5.57 -1.93
N ALA A 56 14.43 6.39 -2.67
CA ALA A 56 14.83 6.07 -4.05
C ALA A 56 15.76 4.85 -4.10
N GLU A 57 16.75 4.77 -3.21
CA GLU A 57 17.67 3.62 -3.10
C GLU A 57 16.93 2.32 -2.77
N LYS A 58 15.79 2.41 -2.07
CA LYS A 58 14.92 1.26 -1.76
C LYS A 58 13.92 0.93 -2.87
N GLY A 59 13.99 1.64 -4.00
CA GLY A 59 13.07 1.47 -5.13
C GLY A 59 11.64 1.89 -4.83
N VAL A 60 11.39 2.68 -3.77
CA VAL A 60 10.07 3.27 -3.46
C VAL A 60 9.78 4.45 -4.37
N MET A 61 10.83 5.15 -4.79
CA MET A 61 10.73 6.32 -5.64
C MET A 61 11.66 6.19 -6.83
N GLU A 62 11.23 6.72 -7.97
CA GLU A 62 12.07 6.94 -9.14
C GLU A 62 12.60 8.37 -9.12
N LYS A 63 13.91 8.54 -9.27
CA LYS A 63 14.55 9.85 -9.36
C LYS A 63 14.76 10.22 -10.83
N ARG A 64 14.21 11.36 -11.25
CA ARG A 64 14.43 11.98 -12.57
C ARG A 64 14.98 13.39 -12.36
N GLY A 65 16.29 13.55 -12.52
CA GLY A 65 16.99 14.79 -12.21
C GLY A 65 16.87 15.15 -10.72
N ARG A 66 16.20 16.27 -10.42
CA ARG A 66 15.95 16.76 -9.04
C ARG A 66 14.56 16.36 -8.49
N SER A 67 13.75 15.71 -9.31
CA SER A 67 12.39 15.34 -8.99
C SER A 67 12.30 13.85 -8.68
N TYR A 68 11.38 13.50 -7.78
CA TYR A 68 11.11 12.14 -7.35
C TYR A 68 9.63 11.83 -7.58
N SER A 69 9.32 10.68 -8.17
CA SER A 69 7.96 10.14 -8.32
C SER A 69 7.85 8.81 -7.60
N LEU A 70 6.65 8.42 -7.17
CA LEU A 70 6.41 7.08 -6.65
C LEU A 70 6.63 6.04 -7.76
N SER A 71 7.39 5.00 -7.46
CA SER A 71 7.45 3.79 -8.29
C SER A 71 6.20 2.92 -8.04
N PRO A 72 5.91 1.91 -8.90
CA PRO A 72 4.82 0.96 -8.61
C PRO A 72 4.98 0.27 -7.25
N ARG A 73 6.22 -0.13 -6.89
CA ARG A 73 6.54 -0.63 -5.54
C ARG A 73 6.21 0.39 -4.45
N GLY A 74 6.50 1.67 -4.67
CA GLY A 74 6.17 2.74 -3.73
C GLY A 74 4.67 2.90 -3.53
N TRP A 75 3.88 2.75 -4.59
CA TRP A 75 2.42 2.75 -4.52
C TRP A 75 1.87 1.63 -3.66
N ALA A 76 2.30 0.39 -3.90
CA ALA A 76 1.88 -0.75 -3.09
C ALA A 76 2.30 -0.60 -1.63
N ALA A 77 3.51 -0.11 -1.36
CA ALA A 77 3.99 0.13 -0.01
C ALA A 77 3.18 1.21 0.72
N LEU A 78 2.87 2.31 0.03
CA LEU A 78 2.08 3.41 0.58
C LEU A 78 0.65 2.95 0.87
N PHE A 79 0.06 2.15 0.00
CA PHE A 79 -1.23 1.53 0.28
C PHE A 79 -1.19 0.62 1.50
N ASN A 80 -0.24 -0.31 1.57
CA ASN A 80 -0.12 -1.24 2.68
C ASN A 80 0.08 -0.49 4.00
N PHE A 81 0.81 0.63 3.96
CA PHE A 81 0.93 1.52 5.11
C PHE A 81 -0.41 2.16 5.47
N ILE A 82 -1.11 2.78 4.52
CA ILE A 82 -2.40 3.46 4.77
C ILE A 82 -3.46 2.49 5.29
N SER A 83 -3.57 1.30 4.67
CA SER A 83 -4.61 0.30 4.99
C SER A 83 -4.40 -0.36 6.36
N ARG A 84 -3.15 -0.55 6.78
CA ARG A 84 -2.78 -1.23 8.04
C ARG A 84 -2.60 -0.27 9.21
N THR A 85 -2.77 1.03 8.99
CA THR A 85 -2.45 2.05 9.98
C THR A 85 -3.68 2.92 10.27
N PRO A 86 -4.30 2.79 11.46
CA PRO A 86 -5.60 3.42 11.76
C PRO A 86 -5.65 4.94 11.53
N PHE A 87 -4.61 5.69 11.91
CA PHE A 87 -4.58 7.14 11.74
C PHE A 87 -4.29 7.59 10.30
N ALA A 88 -3.92 6.66 9.42
CA ALA A 88 -3.66 6.95 8.02
C ALA A 88 -4.92 6.83 7.15
N GLU A 89 -6.06 6.44 7.72
CA GLU A 89 -7.34 6.31 7.00
C GLU A 89 -7.76 7.59 6.27
N LYS A 90 -7.51 8.76 6.86
CA LYS A 90 -7.75 10.07 6.22
C LYS A 90 -6.99 10.26 4.90
N TYR A 91 -5.96 9.46 4.65
CA TYR A 91 -5.18 9.46 3.42
C TYR A 91 -5.70 8.49 2.37
N TYR A 92 -6.68 7.63 2.69
CA TYR A 92 -7.21 6.64 1.75
C TYR A 92 -7.87 7.32 0.55
N ASP A 93 -8.74 8.31 0.77
CA ASP A 93 -9.36 9.04 -0.33
C ASP A 93 -8.34 9.80 -1.18
N LEU A 94 -7.36 10.45 -0.53
CA LEU A 94 -6.26 11.12 -1.22
C LEU A 94 -5.43 10.14 -2.05
N PHE A 95 -5.24 8.92 -1.56
CA PHE A 95 -4.56 7.84 -2.26
C PHE A 95 -5.33 7.41 -3.51
N ILE A 96 -6.63 7.13 -3.38
CA ILE A 96 -7.45 6.73 -4.54
C ILE A 96 -7.55 7.87 -5.56
N ASP A 97 -7.70 9.11 -5.11
CA ASP A 97 -7.73 10.29 -5.98
C ASP A 97 -6.40 10.46 -6.73
N ARG A 98 -5.26 10.28 -6.06
CA ARG A 98 -3.93 10.35 -6.70
C ARG A 98 -3.70 9.17 -7.65
N LEU A 99 -4.16 7.97 -7.30
CA LEU A 99 -4.07 6.79 -8.15
C LEU A 99 -4.85 6.99 -9.45
N SER A 100 -6.08 7.50 -9.36
CA SER A 100 -6.93 7.78 -10.53
C SER A 100 -6.33 8.82 -11.49
N ARG A 101 -5.61 9.82 -10.96
CA ARG A 101 -4.87 10.81 -11.76
C ARG A 101 -3.62 10.24 -12.42
N SER A 102 -2.93 9.33 -11.74
CA SER A 102 -1.68 8.72 -12.24
C SER A 102 -1.93 7.65 -13.29
N VAL A 103 -3.05 6.94 -13.18
CA VAL A 103 -3.39 5.79 -14.00
C VAL A 103 -4.82 5.98 -14.51
N PRO A 104 -5.00 6.43 -15.77
CA PRO A 104 -6.33 6.65 -16.32
C PRO A 104 -7.24 5.41 -16.22
N ALA A 105 -6.66 4.22 -16.41
CA ALA A 105 -7.37 2.94 -16.24
C ALA A 105 -7.84 2.69 -14.79
N ALA A 106 -7.15 3.25 -13.79
CA ALA A 106 -7.54 3.14 -12.39
C ALA A 106 -8.72 4.05 -12.01
N SER A 107 -9.02 5.07 -12.83
CA SER A 107 -10.11 6.01 -12.56
C SER A 107 -11.46 5.32 -12.45
N ALA A 108 -11.72 4.31 -13.28
CA ALA A 108 -12.94 3.50 -13.23
C ALA A 108 -13.09 2.71 -11.92
N PHE A 109 -12.00 2.42 -11.21
CA PHE A 109 -12.01 1.65 -9.97
C PHE A 109 -12.09 2.51 -8.71
N LYS A 110 -12.15 3.84 -8.85
CA LYS A 110 -12.21 4.77 -7.72
C LYS A 110 -13.36 4.48 -6.76
N GLU A 111 -14.58 4.47 -7.27
CA GLU A 111 -15.76 4.22 -6.45
C GLU A 111 -15.87 2.76 -5.98
N PRO A 112 -15.58 1.75 -6.83
CA PRO A 112 -15.45 0.37 -6.36
C PRO A 112 -14.48 0.19 -5.18
N LEU A 113 -13.29 0.78 -5.23
CA LEU A 113 -12.31 0.67 -4.15
C LEU A 113 -12.82 1.31 -2.84
N ARG A 114 -13.53 2.44 -2.93
CA ARG A 114 -14.18 3.06 -1.76
C ARG A 114 -15.26 2.19 -1.15
N ILE A 115 -16.14 1.62 -1.97
CA ILE A 115 -17.20 0.71 -1.52
C ILE A 115 -16.57 -0.50 -0.82
N LEU A 116 -15.58 -1.14 -1.45
CA LEU A 116 -14.90 -2.30 -0.89
C LEU A 116 -14.23 -1.98 0.45
N ARG A 117 -13.53 -0.84 0.54
CA ARG A 117 -12.91 -0.42 1.80
C ARG A 117 -13.93 -0.15 2.88
N ARG A 118 -15.02 0.56 2.57
CA ARG A 118 -16.11 0.87 3.50
C ARG A 118 -16.74 -0.41 4.06
N VAL A 119 -17.06 -1.37 3.19
CA VAL A 119 -17.63 -2.65 3.61
C VAL A 119 -16.62 -3.45 4.43
N TYR A 120 -15.36 -3.52 4.00
CA TYR A 120 -14.29 -4.21 4.72
C TYR A 120 -14.12 -3.66 6.14
N ALA A 121 -14.04 -2.33 6.30
CA ALA A 121 -13.87 -1.69 7.60
C ALA A 121 -15.05 -1.96 8.54
N ARG A 122 -16.29 -2.03 8.03
CA ARG A 122 -17.46 -2.38 8.82
C ARG A 122 -17.44 -3.83 9.33
N VAL A 123 -16.89 -4.76 8.54
CA VAL A 123 -16.84 -6.19 8.89
C VAL A 123 -15.69 -6.51 9.84
N VAL A 124 -14.50 -5.95 9.60
CA VAL A 124 -13.32 -6.20 10.44
C VAL A 124 -13.35 -5.40 11.74
N GLY A 125 -14.17 -4.35 11.79
CA GLY A 125 -14.09 -3.30 12.80
C GLY A 125 -12.99 -2.29 12.47
N GLU A 126 -13.09 -1.07 13.02
CA GLU A 126 -11.98 -0.13 12.93
C GLU A 126 -10.77 -0.73 13.65
N PRO A 127 -9.59 -0.83 13.00
CA PRO A 127 -8.41 -1.32 13.69
C PRO A 127 -8.14 -0.42 14.89
N GLU A 128 -7.85 -1.03 16.04
CA GLU A 128 -7.62 -0.31 17.30
C GLU A 128 -6.61 0.82 17.05
N LYS A 129 -7.07 2.07 17.27
CA LYS A 129 -6.28 3.28 17.01
C LYS A 129 -5.15 3.36 18.03
N LEU A 130 -4.06 2.66 17.75
CA LEU A 130 -2.83 2.84 18.52
C LEU A 130 -2.37 4.30 18.34
N PRO A 131 -2.06 5.03 19.44
CA PRO A 131 -1.62 6.40 19.35
C PRO A 131 -0.40 6.51 18.42
N PRO A 132 -0.37 7.46 17.46
CA PRO A 132 0.79 7.67 16.61
C PRO A 132 2.08 7.90 17.40
N GLU A 133 1.98 8.31 18.66
CA GLU A 133 3.09 8.67 19.54
C GLU A 133 3.92 7.46 20.03
N GLU A 134 3.37 6.25 19.93
CA GLU A 134 3.98 5.04 20.50
C GLU A 134 4.82 4.23 19.51
N ARG A 135 4.71 4.48 18.19
CA ARG A 135 5.41 3.72 17.14
C ARG A 135 6.10 4.63 16.13
N ASP A 136 7.36 4.34 15.80
CA ASP A 136 8.11 5.05 14.75
C ASP A 136 7.56 4.67 13.36
N LEU A 137 6.79 5.57 12.75
CA LEU A 137 6.02 5.28 11.52
C LEU A 137 6.90 5.06 10.31
N LEU A 138 8.05 5.76 10.25
CA LEU A 138 9.02 5.53 9.18
C LEU A 138 9.63 4.14 9.30
N ASN A 139 9.90 3.66 10.52
CA ASN A 139 10.36 2.29 10.73
C ASN A 139 9.26 1.26 10.43
N LEU A 140 8.00 1.54 10.78
CA LEU A 140 6.88 0.69 10.39
C LEU A 140 6.74 0.61 8.85
N PHE A 141 6.84 1.75 8.16
CA PHE A 141 6.85 1.79 6.70
C PHE A 141 8.02 0.99 6.12
N ARG A 142 9.23 1.13 6.69
CA ARG A 142 10.41 0.34 6.31
C ARG A 142 10.22 -1.15 6.59
N LEU A 143 9.52 -1.52 7.65
CA LEU A 143 9.17 -2.90 7.94
C LEU A 143 8.19 -3.44 6.90
N ILE A 144 7.16 -2.68 6.54
CA ILE A 144 6.22 -3.04 5.46
C ILE A 144 6.98 -3.24 4.14
N LEU A 145 7.96 -2.38 3.83
CA LEU A 145 8.80 -2.53 2.63
C LEU A 145 9.64 -3.82 2.62
N ARG A 146 9.99 -4.35 3.80
CA ARG A 146 10.75 -5.60 3.97
C ARG A 146 9.84 -6.84 4.00
N LEU A 147 8.67 -6.73 4.63
CA LEU A 147 7.73 -7.83 4.83
C LEU A 147 6.77 -8.03 3.67
N SER A 148 6.51 -7.00 2.87
CA SER A 148 5.80 -7.18 1.60
C SER A 148 6.76 -7.97 0.71
N PRO A 149 6.46 -9.24 0.38
CA PRO A 149 7.33 -10.01 -0.49
C PRO A 149 7.51 -9.24 -1.79
N PRO A 150 8.62 -9.45 -2.52
CA PRO A 150 8.69 -9.04 -3.91
C PRO A 150 7.71 -9.92 -4.70
N ARG A 151 6.39 -9.72 -4.55
CA ARG A 151 5.63 -9.56 -5.78
C ARG A 151 6.35 -8.41 -6.46
N GLU A 152 7.04 -8.67 -7.56
CA GLU A 152 7.53 -7.59 -8.40
C GLU A 152 6.28 -6.80 -8.78
N VAL A 153 5.97 -5.77 -7.99
CA VAL A 153 4.98 -4.77 -8.35
C VAL A 153 5.66 -4.02 -9.48
N ALA A 154 5.54 -4.60 -10.67
CA ALA A 154 6.18 -4.16 -11.90
C ALA A 154 5.21 -3.26 -12.68
N SER A 155 3.91 -3.44 -12.44
CA SER A 155 2.84 -2.71 -13.10
C SER A 155 1.94 -1.96 -12.11
N TRP A 156 1.12 -1.06 -12.65
CA TRP A 156 0.10 -0.36 -11.88
C TRP A 156 -1.08 -1.26 -11.50
N GLU A 157 -1.33 -2.28 -12.30
CA GLU A 157 -2.30 -3.35 -12.05
C GLU A 157 -1.90 -4.16 -10.81
N ASP A 158 -0.61 -4.42 -10.63
CA ASP A 158 -0.08 -5.05 -9.41
C ASP A 158 -0.27 -4.13 -8.19
N ALA A 159 -0.07 -2.82 -8.38
CA ALA A 159 -0.28 -1.83 -7.32
C ALA A 159 -1.76 -1.68 -6.93
N LEU A 160 -2.67 -1.75 -7.90
CA LEU A 160 -4.13 -1.78 -7.67
C LEU A 160 -4.55 -3.04 -6.93
N SER A 161 -3.98 -4.19 -7.30
CA SER A 161 -4.23 -5.46 -6.62
C SER A 161 -3.70 -5.44 -5.18
N ALA A 162 -2.55 -4.80 -4.95
CA ALA A 162 -2.05 -4.53 -3.61
C ALA A 162 -2.94 -3.51 -2.87
N ALA A 163 -3.62 -2.62 -3.59
CA ALA A 163 -4.57 -1.63 -3.06
C ALA A 163 -5.93 -2.20 -2.62
N MET A 164 -6.07 -3.52 -2.66
CA MET A 164 -7.24 -4.19 -2.16
C MET A 164 -7.09 -4.55 -0.70
N PRO A 165 -8.15 -4.39 0.12
CA PRO A 165 -8.19 -5.00 1.43
C PRO A 165 -7.98 -6.51 1.32
N ASP A 166 -7.29 -7.11 2.29
CA ASP A 166 -7.07 -8.55 2.32
C ASP A 166 -8.35 -9.30 2.72
N ILE A 167 -9.18 -9.58 1.73
CA ILE A 167 -10.45 -10.33 1.90
C ILE A 167 -10.17 -11.76 2.41
N GLY A 168 -8.97 -12.30 2.18
CA GLY A 168 -8.57 -13.63 2.62
C GLY A 168 -8.61 -13.79 4.14
N VAL A 169 -8.34 -12.71 4.88
CA VAL A 169 -8.27 -12.67 6.36
C VAL A 169 -9.65 -12.53 7.01
N LEU A 170 -10.70 -12.25 6.24
CA LEU A 170 -12.05 -12.10 6.77
C LEU A 170 -12.57 -13.42 7.35
N ARG A 171 -12.88 -13.40 8.66
CA ARG A 171 -13.56 -14.52 9.35
C ARG A 171 -15.01 -14.66 8.88
N ASP A 172 -15.72 -13.55 8.73
CA ASP A 172 -17.14 -13.52 8.36
C ASP A 172 -17.37 -13.11 6.91
N ARG A 173 -16.88 -13.92 5.97
CA ARG A 173 -17.00 -13.64 4.52
C ARG A 173 -18.45 -13.48 4.05
N ASN A 174 -19.38 -14.23 4.64
CA ASN A 174 -20.80 -14.14 4.30
C ASN A 174 -21.40 -12.77 4.62
N ILE A 175 -21.03 -12.17 5.76
CA ILE A 175 -21.47 -10.83 6.16
C ILE A 175 -20.90 -9.80 5.18
N PHE A 176 -19.60 -9.90 4.88
CA PHE A 176 -18.95 -9.05 3.88
C PHE A 176 -19.64 -9.11 2.51
N TYR A 177 -19.93 -10.31 1.99
CA TYR A 177 -20.60 -10.46 0.70
C TYR A 177 -22.04 -9.95 0.70
N SER A 178 -22.77 -10.07 1.82
CA SER A 178 -24.12 -9.52 1.94
C SER A 178 -24.08 -7.99 1.88
N MET A 179 -23.23 -7.38 2.72
CA MET A 179 -23.09 -5.93 2.77
C MET A 179 -22.60 -5.35 1.44
N LEU A 180 -21.62 -6.00 0.79
CA LEU A 180 -21.15 -5.59 -0.52
C LEU A 180 -22.27 -5.66 -1.57
N ARG A 181 -23.09 -6.72 -1.56
CA ARG A 181 -24.25 -6.82 -2.45
C ARG A 181 -25.25 -5.70 -2.24
N ASP A 182 -25.56 -5.36 -0.99
CA ASP A 182 -26.54 -4.33 -0.67
C ASP A 182 -26.05 -2.93 -1.08
N GLU A 183 -24.78 -2.62 -0.88
CA GLU A 183 -24.14 -1.39 -1.38
C GLU A 183 -24.18 -1.33 -2.93
N LEU A 184 -23.90 -2.44 -3.61
CA LEU A 184 -23.91 -2.49 -5.08
C LEU A 184 -25.31 -2.40 -5.69
N LYS A 185 -26.38 -2.80 -4.99
CA LYS A 185 -27.76 -2.58 -5.46
C LYS A 185 -28.08 -1.10 -5.61
N GLN A 186 -27.50 -0.26 -4.75
CA GLN A 186 -27.72 1.18 -4.73
C GLN A 186 -26.76 1.94 -5.65
N ALA A 187 -25.68 1.30 -6.09
CA ALA A 187 -24.70 1.89 -6.99
C ALA A 187 -25.22 1.98 -8.45
N ASP A 188 -24.69 2.95 -9.19
CA ASP A 188 -24.94 3.11 -10.62
C ASP A 188 -24.35 1.94 -11.43
N GLU A 189 -24.78 1.82 -12.69
CA GLU A 189 -24.40 0.71 -13.56
C GLU A 189 -22.91 0.67 -13.88
N LEU A 190 -22.26 1.83 -14.03
CA LEU A 190 -20.83 1.91 -14.30
C LEU A 190 -20.03 1.40 -13.10
N THR A 191 -20.39 1.84 -11.88
CA THR A 191 -19.77 1.36 -10.65
C THR A 191 -19.96 -0.14 -10.45
N ARG A 192 -21.14 -0.68 -10.75
CA ARG A 192 -21.39 -2.13 -10.69
C ARG A 192 -20.53 -2.92 -11.69
N SER A 193 -20.43 -2.45 -12.93
CA SER A 193 -19.61 -3.09 -13.96
C SER A 193 -18.13 -3.07 -13.57
N ALA A 194 -17.61 -1.90 -13.17
CA ALA A 194 -16.24 -1.74 -12.73
C ALA A 194 -15.91 -2.59 -11.48
N MET A 195 -16.87 -2.73 -10.56
CA MET A 195 -16.73 -3.64 -9.41
C MET A 195 -16.60 -5.11 -9.85
N LYS A 196 -17.44 -5.56 -10.80
CA LYS A 196 -17.35 -6.92 -11.33
C LYS A 196 -15.99 -7.19 -11.95
N ASP A 197 -15.49 -6.24 -12.74
CA ASP A 197 -14.17 -6.34 -13.37
C ASP A 197 -13.04 -6.36 -12.33
N LEU A 198 -13.12 -5.50 -11.31
CA LEU A 198 -12.15 -5.46 -10.21
C LEU A 198 -12.11 -6.78 -9.44
N LEU A 199 -13.28 -7.31 -9.06
CA LEU A 199 -13.39 -8.59 -8.36
C LEU A 199 -12.92 -9.77 -9.22
N GLY A 200 -13.22 -9.76 -10.52
CA GLY A 200 -12.75 -10.78 -11.47
C GLY A 200 -11.22 -10.80 -11.56
N ARG A 201 -10.60 -9.63 -11.76
CA ARG A 201 -9.13 -9.50 -11.80
C ARG A 201 -8.46 -10.00 -10.52
N LEU A 202 -9.09 -9.75 -9.36
CA LEU A 202 -8.58 -10.24 -8.08
C LEU A 202 -8.68 -11.74 -7.94
N ALA A 203 -9.80 -12.33 -8.37
CA ALA A 203 -9.96 -13.78 -8.39
C ALA A 203 -8.87 -14.41 -9.28
N ASP A 204 -8.62 -13.85 -10.47
CA ASP A 204 -7.58 -14.33 -11.38
C ASP A 204 -6.18 -14.23 -10.77
N SER A 205 -5.86 -13.11 -10.11
CA SER A 205 -4.59 -12.91 -9.40
C SER A 205 -4.39 -13.94 -8.28
N LEU A 206 -5.43 -14.17 -7.46
CA LEU A 206 -5.40 -15.15 -6.38
C LEU A 206 -5.29 -16.59 -6.91
N HIS A 207 -5.96 -16.93 -8.01
CA HIS A 207 -5.82 -18.24 -8.66
C HIS A 207 -4.43 -18.45 -9.26
N ALA A 208 -3.82 -17.41 -9.84
CA ALA A 208 -2.44 -17.49 -10.32
C ALA A 208 -1.46 -17.73 -9.17
N GLU A 209 -1.63 -17.02 -8.05
CA GLU A 209 -0.80 -17.18 -6.86
C GLU A 209 -0.96 -18.57 -6.23
N ALA A 210 -2.18 -19.06 -6.08
CA ALA A 210 -2.44 -20.41 -5.55
C ALA A 210 -1.71 -21.49 -6.38
N ARG A 211 -1.79 -21.40 -7.71
CA ARG A 211 -1.07 -22.31 -8.62
C ARG A 211 0.45 -22.18 -8.51
N GLY A 212 0.97 -20.98 -8.29
CA GLY A 212 2.39 -20.75 -8.06
C GLY A 212 2.88 -21.39 -6.76
N LEU A 213 2.10 -21.25 -5.69
CA LEU A 213 2.38 -21.85 -4.38
C LEU A 213 2.33 -23.39 -4.44
N GLU A 214 1.35 -23.96 -5.15
CA GLU A 214 1.27 -25.42 -5.37
C GLU A 214 2.54 -25.96 -6.04
N ARG A 215 3.00 -25.32 -7.12
CA ARG A 215 4.24 -25.71 -7.81
C ARG A 215 5.47 -25.64 -6.91
N GLU A 216 5.56 -24.60 -6.08
CA GLU A 216 6.68 -24.46 -5.14
C GLU A 216 6.64 -25.53 -4.04
N VAL A 217 5.44 -25.88 -3.55
CA VAL A 217 5.27 -27.00 -2.61
C VAL A 217 5.74 -28.31 -3.22
N ASP A 218 5.36 -28.60 -4.47
CA ASP A 218 5.76 -29.82 -5.16
C ASP A 218 7.28 -29.87 -5.40
N ARG A 219 7.88 -28.74 -5.80
CA ARG A 219 9.34 -28.63 -5.95
C ARG A 219 10.06 -28.93 -4.63
N ARG A 220 9.60 -28.35 -3.52
CA ARG A 220 10.20 -28.61 -2.20
C ARG A 220 10.05 -30.06 -1.75
N ARG A 221 8.92 -30.71 -2.08
CA ARG A 221 8.72 -32.14 -1.84
C ARG A 221 9.70 -33.00 -2.63
N SER A 222 9.95 -32.68 -3.91
CA SER A 222 10.98 -33.36 -4.72
C SER A 222 12.36 -33.24 -4.07
N ILE A 223 12.78 -32.01 -3.74
CA ILE A 223 14.08 -31.77 -3.10
C ILE A 223 14.19 -32.52 -1.77
N ALA A 224 13.15 -32.50 -0.93
CA ALA A 224 13.15 -33.24 0.33
C ALA A 224 13.28 -34.76 0.11
N SER A 225 12.62 -35.30 -0.91
CA SER A 225 12.74 -36.71 -1.28
C SER A 225 14.15 -37.05 -1.78
N GLU A 226 14.74 -36.22 -2.64
CA GLU A 226 16.10 -36.38 -3.13
C GLU A 226 17.11 -36.37 -1.99
N LEU A 227 16.99 -35.42 -1.06
CA LEU A 227 17.84 -35.34 0.13
C LEU A 227 17.67 -36.55 1.06
N ALA A 228 16.44 -37.05 1.22
CA ALA A 228 16.17 -38.24 2.02
C ALA A 228 16.81 -39.51 1.42
N GLU A 229 16.74 -39.68 0.09
CA GLU A 229 17.42 -40.78 -0.60
C GLU A 229 18.95 -40.65 -0.52
N LEU A 230 19.48 -39.43 -0.67
CA LEU A 230 20.91 -39.18 -0.53
C LEU A 230 21.41 -39.46 0.89
N ALA A 231 20.62 -39.14 1.91
CA ALA A 231 20.92 -39.46 3.31
C ALA A 231 20.87 -40.97 3.61
N LYS A 232 20.04 -41.76 2.91
CA LYS A 232 20.02 -43.23 3.04
C LYS A 232 21.21 -43.90 2.34
N ALA A 233 21.79 -43.23 1.35
CA ALA A 233 22.91 -43.73 0.56
C ALA A 233 24.29 -43.44 1.18
N LEU A 234 24.33 -42.60 2.23
CA LEU A 234 25.50 -42.32 3.06
C LEU A 234 25.53 -43.23 4.29
#